data_AF-A0AA96QM46-F1
#
_entry.id   AF-A0AA96QM46-F1
#
_cell.length_a   1.000
_cell.length_b   1.000
_cell.length_c   1.000
_cell.angle_alpha   90.00
_cell.angle_beta   90.00
_cell.angle_gamma   90.00
#
_symmetry.space_group_name_H-M   'P 1'
#
loop_
_entity.id
_entity.type
_entity.pdbx_description
1 polymer ?
#
loop_
_entity_poly.entity_id
_entity_poly.type
_entity_poly.pdbx_seq_one_letter_code
_entity_poly.pdbx_strand_id
1 'polypeptide(L)'
;MSAPMSDGDHPPIVMPCTDCASGLELADGQLTCVNVQCSSAWITVPIWRAHERLVAAGLDVPAPGAGWPRPLFDGVPHPYLTPVVAGRAWWKLVDERRHQECQLRWACQVCGSPLPSAAWVVVNIHYEVLISTAMHERCLRLATARCPNLVSPPVILTPLQVTPREIRADHRPLDEVLAAAVSKPATTGDWIQEWTVPRTHGLHSPW
;
A
#
# COMPACT_ATOMS: atom_id res chain seq x y z
N MET A 1 8.59 -17.00 -18.24
CA MET A 1 8.41 -16.12 -17.06
C MET A 1 8.08 -17.05 -15.90
N SER A 2 8.98 -17.18 -14.93
CA SER A 2 8.72 -18.01 -13.74
C SER A 2 7.56 -17.41 -12.96
N ALA A 3 6.65 -18.25 -12.48
CA ALA A 3 5.58 -17.79 -11.60
C ALA A 3 6.20 -17.15 -10.33
N PRO A 4 5.63 -16.05 -9.80
CA PRO A 4 6.07 -15.54 -8.50
C PRO A 4 5.96 -16.66 -7.48
N MET A 5 7.04 -16.88 -6.71
CA MET A 5 7.06 -17.89 -5.65
C MET A 5 5.88 -17.66 -4.71
N SER A 6 5.18 -18.73 -4.37
CA SER A 6 4.10 -18.65 -3.39
C SER A 6 4.69 -18.26 -2.03
N ASP A 7 3.99 -17.43 -1.27
CA ASP A 7 4.49 -16.94 0.02
C ASP A 7 4.84 -18.05 1.04
N GLY A 8 4.39 -19.29 0.80
CA GLY A 8 4.54 -20.43 1.69
C GLY A 8 5.89 -21.17 1.63
N ASP A 9 6.77 -20.88 0.67
CA ASP A 9 8.04 -21.61 0.51
C ASP A 9 9.23 -20.98 1.26
N HIS A 10 9.00 -19.86 1.95
CA HIS A 10 10.06 -19.18 2.68
C HIS A 10 10.05 -19.57 4.16
N PRO A 11 11.23 -19.69 4.79
CA PRO A 11 11.31 -19.92 6.23
C PRO A 11 10.54 -18.81 6.97
N PRO A 12 9.85 -19.15 8.08
CA PRO A 12 9.11 -18.16 8.86
C PRO A 12 10.06 -17.06 9.33
N ILE A 13 9.74 -15.81 9.02
CA ILE A 13 10.46 -14.66 9.56
C ILE A 13 10.09 -14.56 11.03
N VAL A 14 11.06 -14.84 11.91
CA VAL A 14 10.87 -14.70 13.36
C VAL A 14 11.08 -13.24 13.72
N MET A 15 10.00 -12.47 13.82
CA MET A 15 10.03 -11.12 14.40
C MET A 15 9.88 -11.23 15.93
N PRO A 16 10.76 -10.65 16.74
CA PRO A 16 10.63 -10.73 18.19
C PRO A 16 9.54 -9.81 18.72
N CYS A 17 8.71 -10.33 19.62
CA CYS A 17 7.77 -9.56 20.43
C CYS A 17 8.55 -8.62 21.38
N THR A 18 8.14 -7.37 21.47
CA THR A 18 8.81 -6.36 22.33
C THR A 18 8.68 -6.66 23.82
N ASP A 19 7.64 -7.39 24.23
CA ASP A 19 7.32 -7.59 25.66
C ASP A 19 7.99 -8.85 26.22
N CYS A 20 8.15 -9.89 25.40
CA CYS A 20 8.65 -11.19 25.87
C CYS A 20 9.72 -11.84 24.97
N ALA A 21 10.17 -11.14 23.92
CA ALA A 21 11.14 -11.62 22.92
C ALA A 21 10.77 -12.92 22.17
N SER A 22 9.59 -13.49 22.43
CA SER A 22 9.07 -14.64 21.67
C SER A 22 8.75 -14.25 20.23
N GLY A 23 8.60 -15.22 19.34
CA GLY A 23 8.26 -14.94 17.94
C GLY A 23 6.88 -14.27 17.78
N LEU A 24 6.74 -13.49 16.72
CA LEU A 24 5.47 -13.04 16.18
C LEU A 24 5.08 -13.91 14.99
N GLU A 25 3.82 -14.30 14.92
CA GLU A 25 3.23 -15.02 13.79
C GLU A 25 2.40 -14.06 12.95
N LEU A 26 2.52 -14.17 11.62
CA LEU A 26 1.77 -13.34 10.67
C LEU A 26 0.49 -14.06 10.24
N ALA A 27 -0.66 -13.46 10.53
CA ALA A 27 -1.96 -13.87 10.04
C ALA A 27 -2.68 -12.64 9.45
N ASP A 28 -3.14 -12.74 8.20
CA ASP A 28 -3.90 -11.67 7.52
C ASP A 28 -3.24 -10.28 7.56
N GLY A 29 -1.91 -10.24 7.46
CA GLY A 29 -1.13 -8.98 7.49
C GLY A 29 -0.89 -8.40 8.89
N GLN A 30 -1.41 -9.05 9.92
CA GLN A 30 -1.25 -8.69 11.32
C GLN A 30 -0.33 -9.67 12.03
N LEU A 31 0.49 -9.14 12.93
CA LEU A 31 1.43 -9.92 13.74
C LEU A 31 0.89 -10.09 15.15
N THR A 32 0.86 -11.33 15.65
CA THR A 32 0.49 -11.67 17.02
C THR A 32 1.61 -12.43 17.72
N CYS A 33 1.76 -12.23 19.03
CA CYS A 33 2.79 -12.94 19.80
C CYS A 33 2.39 -14.40 20.02
N VAL A 34 3.27 -15.33 19.64
CA VAL A 34 3.01 -16.78 19.78
C VAL A 34 2.99 -17.23 21.24
N ASN A 35 3.60 -16.46 22.14
CA ASN A 35 3.52 -16.72 23.57
C ASN A 35 2.19 -16.19 24.12
N VAL A 36 1.24 -17.10 24.32
CA VAL A 36 -0.11 -16.80 24.85
C VAL A 36 -0.12 -16.23 26.27
N GLN A 37 0.98 -16.34 27.02
CA GLN A 37 1.14 -15.75 28.35
C GLN A 37 1.68 -14.31 28.30
N CYS A 38 2.13 -13.84 27.13
CA CYS A 38 2.59 -12.48 26.93
C CYS A 38 1.44 -11.48 27.09
N SER A 39 1.72 -10.31 27.70
CA SER A 39 0.76 -9.19 27.77
C SER A 39 0.27 -8.74 26.40
N SER A 40 1.10 -8.91 25.36
CA SER A 40 0.79 -8.58 23.97
C SER A 40 0.28 -9.76 23.13
N ALA A 41 -0.02 -10.93 23.71
CA ALA A 41 -0.50 -12.10 22.95
C ALA A 41 -1.72 -11.82 22.08
N TRP A 42 -2.60 -10.92 22.53
CA TRP A 42 -3.86 -10.58 21.89
C TRP A 42 -3.84 -9.21 21.21
N ILE A 43 -2.67 -8.55 21.19
CA ILE A 43 -2.50 -7.26 20.53
C ILE A 43 -1.92 -7.52 19.15
N THR A 44 -2.68 -7.18 18.13
CA THR A 44 -2.19 -7.25 16.74
C THR A 44 -1.30 -6.05 16.45
N VAL A 45 -0.18 -6.31 15.78
CA VAL A 45 0.73 -5.28 15.30
C VAL A 45 0.77 -5.34 13.77
N PRO A 46 0.47 -4.25 13.05
CA PRO A 46 0.56 -4.28 11.60
C PRO A 46 2.02 -4.42 11.17
N ILE A 47 2.27 -5.10 10.05
CA ILE A 47 3.61 -5.48 9.60
C ILE A 47 4.58 -4.29 9.48
N TRP A 48 4.09 -3.13 9.00
CA TRP A 48 4.92 -1.92 8.83
C TRP A 48 5.42 -1.39 10.19
N ARG A 49 4.63 -1.54 11.26
CA ARG A 49 5.03 -1.09 12.60
C ARG A 49 6.03 -2.04 13.24
N ALA A 50 5.92 -3.34 12.96
CA ALA A 50 6.95 -4.29 13.35
C ALA A 50 8.27 -4.01 12.61
N HIS A 51 8.21 -3.66 11.32
CA HIS A 51 9.38 -3.26 10.55
C HIS A 51 10.10 -2.05 11.15
N GLU A 52 9.37 -0.99 11.46
CA GLU A 52 9.95 0.22 12.09
C GLU A 52 10.69 -0.10 13.39
N ARG A 53 10.16 -1.04 14.19
CA ARG A 53 10.82 -1.49 15.43
C ARG A 53 12.13 -2.23 15.14
N LEU A 54 12.15 -3.09 14.13
CA LEU A 54 13.37 -3.80 13.71
C LEU A 54 14.43 -2.82 13.21
N VAL A 55 14.03 -1.84 12.38
CA VAL A 55 14.93 -0.80 11.89
C VAL A 55 15.49 0.04 13.04
N ALA A 56 14.64 0.46 13.99
CA ALA A 56 15.07 1.22 15.16
C ALA A 56 16.03 0.42 16.07
N ALA A 57 15.89 -0.89 16.12
CA ALA A 57 16.79 -1.80 16.84
C ALA A 57 18.07 -2.14 16.06
N GLY A 58 18.23 -1.68 14.81
CA GLY A 58 19.36 -2.03 13.95
C GLY A 58 19.33 -3.48 13.44
N LEU A 59 18.17 -4.13 13.46
CA LEU A 59 17.96 -5.52 13.05
C LEU A 59 17.45 -5.66 11.61
N ASP A 60 17.08 -4.54 10.97
CA ASP A 60 16.64 -4.51 9.58
C ASP A 60 17.00 -3.15 8.94
N VAL A 61 16.87 -3.07 7.62
CA VAL A 61 17.10 -1.84 6.85
C VAL A 61 15.79 -1.10 6.58
N PRO A 62 15.81 0.25 6.51
CA PRO A 62 14.64 1.02 6.13
C PRO A 62 14.07 0.58 4.78
N ALA A 63 12.75 0.52 4.68
CA ALA A 63 12.10 0.17 3.41
C ALA A 63 12.45 1.21 2.35
N PRO A 64 12.58 0.82 1.07
CA PRO A 64 13.05 1.73 0.04
C PRO A 64 12.22 3.02 -0.04
N GLY A 65 12.91 4.15 -0.13
CA GLY A 65 12.28 5.47 -0.22
C GLY A 65 11.49 5.68 -1.52
N ALA A 66 10.89 6.86 -1.65
CA ALA A 66 10.24 7.30 -2.87
C ALA A 66 11.23 7.53 -4.01
N GLY A 67 10.75 7.48 -5.25
CA GLY A 67 11.49 7.81 -6.46
C GLY A 67 11.65 6.65 -7.44
N TRP A 68 12.38 6.94 -8.52
CA TRP A 68 12.77 6.01 -9.57
C TRP A 68 14.30 5.93 -9.69
N PRO A 69 14.87 4.78 -10.10
CA PRO A 69 14.18 3.52 -10.38
C PRO A 69 13.64 2.82 -9.11
N ARG A 70 12.58 2.02 -9.26
CA ARG A 70 12.13 1.16 -8.15
C ARG A 70 13.12 0.01 -7.96
N PRO A 71 13.54 -0.30 -6.72
CA PRO A 71 14.34 -1.48 -6.45
C PRO A 71 13.65 -2.74 -6.95
N LEU A 72 14.44 -3.73 -7.36
CA LEU A 72 13.95 -5.01 -7.78
C LEU A 72 14.01 -5.99 -6.61
N PHE A 73 12.92 -6.72 -6.38
CA PHE A 73 12.88 -7.89 -5.51
C PHE A 73 12.50 -9.07 -6.40
N ASP A 74 13.35 -10.09 -6.47
CA ASP A 74 13.21 -11.23 -7.38
C ASP A 74 12.99 -10.81 -8.86
N GLY A 75 13.68 -9.75 -9.28
CA GLY A 75 13.59 -9.22 -10.64
C GLY A 75 12.33 -8.39 -10.93
N VAL A 76 11.44 -8.20 -9.95
CA VAL A 76 10.21 -7.42 -10.09
C VAL A 76 10.35 -6.07 -9.39
N PRO A 77 10.02 -4.95 -10.08
CA PRO A 77 10.00 -3.63 -9.46
C PRO A 77 9.06 -3.56 -8.26
N HIS A 78 9.61 -3.13 -7.12
CA HIS A 78 8.92 -3.08 -5.84
C HIS A 78 8.13 -1.78 -5.64
N PRO A 79 6.78 -1.84 -5.54
CA PRO A 79 5.93 -0.69 -5.27
C PRO A 79 6.31 0.01 -3.97
N TYR A 80 6.02 1.31 -3.88
CA TYR A 80 6.28 2.09 -2.67
C TYR A 80 5.42 1.59 -1.50
N LEU A 81 4.17 1.20 -1.76
CA LEU A 81 3.23 0.67 -0.76
C LEU A 81 3.47 -0.76 -0.31
N THR A 82 4.32 -1.54 -0.98
CA THR A 82 4.59 -2.91 -0.55
C THR A 82 5.53 -2.87 0.67
N PRO A 83 5.22 -3.54 1.79
CA PRO A 83 6.13 -3.58 2.91
C PRO A 83 7.32 -4.51 2.60
N VAL A 84 8.53 -4.08 3.00
CA VAL A 84 9.73 -4.92 3.00
C VAL A 84 10.12 -5.15 4.45
N VAL A 85 10.14 -6.40 4.92
CA VAL A 85 10.54 -6.73 6.29
C VAL A 85 11.48 -7.91 6.27
N ALA A 86 12.56 -7.81 7.03
CA ALA A 86 13.66 -8.77 7.07
C ALA A 86 14.19 -9.07 5.66
N GLY A 87 14.37 -8.03 4.84
CA GLY A 87 14.85 -8.13 3.47
C GLY A 87 13.88 -8.77 2.46
N ARG A 88 12.62 -9.05 2.85
CA ARG A 88 11.60 -9.67 1.98
C ARG A 88 10.46 -8.73 1.68
N ALA A 89 10.04 -8.68 0.42
CA ALA A 89 8.83 -7.99 -0.01
C ALA A 89 7.57 -8.82 0.29
N TRP A 90 6.56 -8.19 0.89
CA TRP A 90 5.29 -8.82 1.24
C TRP A 90 4.20 -8.38 0.27
N TRP A 91 4.19 -8.98 -0.92
CA TRP A 91 3.41 -8.54 -2.09
C TRP A 91 1.89 -8.51 -1.89
N LYS A 92 1.36 -9.29 -0.95
CA LYS A 92 -0.08 -9.33 -0.63
C LYS A 92 -0.50 -8.29 0.41
N LEU A 93 0.46 -7.59 0.99
CA LEU A 93 0.24 -6.62 2.05
C LEU A 93 0.47 -5.21 1.55
N VAL A 94 -0.14 -4.26 2.25
CA VAL A 94 0.03 -2.83 2.03
C VAL A 94 0.62 -2.23 3.30
N ASP A 95 1.70 -1.47 3.15
CA ASP A 95 2.22 -0.60 4.20
C ASP A 95 1.22 0.54 4.42
N GLU A 96 0.39 0.40 5.45
CA GLU A 96 -0.72 1.31 5.74
C GLU A 96 -0.23 2.75 6.01
N ARG A 97 0.95 2.91 6.62
CA ARG A 97 1.53 4.24 6.86
C ARG A 97 1.85 4.91 5.54
N ARG A 98 2.53 4.21 4.62
CA ARG A 98 2.82 4.73 3.28
C ARG A 98 1.57 4.91 2.44
N HIS A 99 0.56 4.07 2.65
CA HIS A 99 -0.74 4.19 1.99
C HIS A 99 -1.41 5.50 2.39
N GLN A 100 -1.50 5.73 3.70
CA GLN A 100 -2.01 6.98 4.25
C GLN A 100 -1.21 8.19 3.74
N GLU A 101 0.13 8.11 3.69
CA GLU A 101 0.95 9.17 3.08
C GLU A 101 0.58 9.44 1.63
N CYS A 102 0.37 8.39 0.83
CA CYS A 102 -0.03 8.54 -0.57
C CYS A 102 -1.39 9.20 -0.72
N GLN A 103 -2.34 8.87 0.17
CA GLN A 103 -3.66 9.49 0.18
C GLN A 103 -3.59 10.97 0.58
N LEU A 104 -2.95 11.28 1.71
CA LEU A 104 -2.95 12.62 2.29
C LEU A 104 -2.06 13.61 1.55
N ARG A 105 -1.07 13.13 0.78
CA ARG A 105 -0.12 13.97 0.06
C ARG A 105 -0.29 13.93 -1.45
N TRP A 106 -1.34 13.28 -1.94
CA TRP A 106 -1.53 13.06 -3.37
C TRP A 106 -0.26 12.50 -4.03
N ALA A 107 0.23 11.37 -3.51
CA ALA A 107 1.46 10.72 -3.99
C ALA A 107 1.17 9.37 -4.64
N CYS A 108 2.08 8.94 -5.53
CA CYS A 108 1.90 7.73 -6.30
C CYS A 108 2.13 6.47 -5.46
N GLN A 109 1.20 5.53 -5.47
CA GLN A 109 1.35 4.26 -4.73
C GLN A 109 2.54 3.37 -5.19
N VAL A 110 3.01 3.52 -6.43
CA VAL A 110 4.12 2.71 -6.95
C VAL A 110 5.47 3.32 -6.65
N CYS A 111 5.62 4.64 -6.73
CA CYS A 111 6.92 5.30 -6.57
C CYS A 111 7.02 6.25 -5.38
N GLY A 112 5.93 6.54 -4.68
CA GLY A 112 5.88 7.44 -3.53
C GLY A 112 6.14 8.92 -3.88
N SER A 113 6.36 9.26 -5.16
CA SER A 113 6.59 10.65 -5.57
C SER A 113 5.28 11.40 -5.74
N PRO A 114 5.26 12.74 -5.57
CA PRO A 114 4.06 13.55 -5.79
C PRO A 114 3.43 13.32 -7.16
N LEU A 115 2.11 13.28 -7.20
CA LEU A 115 1.35 13.16 -8.44
C LEU A 115 1.13 14.54 -9.07
N PRO A 116 1.03 14.61 -10.41
CA PRO A 116 0.52 15.80 -11.10
C PRO A 116 -0.96 16.05 -10.76
N SER A 117 -1.52 17.17 -11.22
CA SER A 117 -2.92 17.54 -10.99
C SER A 117 -3.93 16.51 -11.49
N ALA A 118 -3.60 15.77 -12.56
CA ALA A 118 -4.38 14.66 -13.08
C ALA A 118 -3.53 13.38 -13.08
N ALA A 119 -4.01 12.34 -12.39
CA ALA A 119 -3.32 11.08 -12.19
C ALA A 119 -4.23 9.90 -12.58
N TRP A 120 -3.70 8.68 -12.53
CA TRP A 120 -4.45 7.49 -12.88
C TRP A 120 -4.87 6.72 -11.64
N VAL A 121 -6.13 6.31 -11.60
CA VAL A 121 -6.65 5.31 -10.66
C VAL A 121 -7.09 4.08 -11.45
N VAL A 122 -7.19 2.94 -10.77
CA VAL A 122 -7.82 1.74 -11.34
C VAL A 122 -9.10 1.51 -10.56
N VAL A 123 -10.22 1.38 -11.24
CA VAL A 123 -11.53 1.16 -10.60
C VAL A 123 -12.16 -0.16 -11.00
N ASN A 124 -13.03 -0.70 -10.15
CA ASN A 124 -13.90 -1.82 -10.52
C ASN A 124 -15.20 -1.35 -11.22
N ILE A 125 -16.11 -2.28 -11.51
CA ILE A 125 -17.41 -2.00 -12.15
C ILE A 125 -18.35 -1.10 -11.31
N HIS A 126 -18.07 -0.97 -10.01
CA HIS A 126 -18.79 -0.10 -9.08
C HIS A 126 -18.14 1.28 -8.93
N TYR A 127 -17.05 1.54 -9.66
CA TYR A 127 -16.24 2.77 -9.59
C TYR A 127 -15.53 2.96 -8.24
N GLU A 128 -15.28 1.87 -7.52
CA GLU A 128 -14.43 1.85 -6.32
C GLU A 128 -12.97 1.79 -6.76
N VAL A 129 -12.12 2.65 -6.18
CA VAL A 129 -10.69 2.72 -6.52
C VAL A 129 -9.95 1.59 -5.83
N LEU A 130 -9.23 0.79 -6.61
CA LEU A 130 -8.40 -0.29 -6.11
C LEU A 130 -7.25 0.25 -5.25
N ILE A 131 -7.17 -0.22 -4.00
CA ILE A 131 -6.18 0.21 -2.99
C ILE A 131 -6.27 1.73 -2.72
N SER A 132 -7.40 2.37 -3.00
CA SER A 132 -7.71 3.77 -2.67
C SER A 132 -6.57 4.79 -2.88
N THR A 133 -5.78 4.63 -3.95
CA THR A 133 -4.63 5.50 -4.27
C THR A 133 -4.41 5.66 -5.76
N ALA A 134 -3.77 6.76 -6.15
CA ALA A 134 -3.50 7.11 -7.54
C ALA A 134 -2.05 6.83 -7.97
N MET A 135 -1.81 6.89 -9.27
CA MET A 135 -0.55 6.55 -9.93
C MET A 135 -0.19 7.53 -11.04
N HIS A 136 1.11 7.72 -11.29
CA HIS A 136 1.56 8.28 -12.57
C HIS A 136 1.21 7.32 -13.71
N GLU A 137 1.03 7.84 -14.92
CA GLU A 137 0.78 7.01 -16.10
C GLU A 137 1.87 5.94 -16.31
N ARG A 138 3.16 6.34 -16.19
CA ARG A 138 4.29 5.40 -16.25
C ARG A 138 4.20 4.30 -15.20
N CYS A 139 3.79 4.66 -13.97
CA CYS A 139 3.64 3.73 -12.86
C CYS A 139 2.47 2.76 -13.09
N LEU A 140 1.35 3.25 -13.63
CA LEU A 140 0.23 2.41 -14.05
C LEU A 140 0.67 1.39 -15.09
N ARG A 141 1.36 1.81 -16.15
CA ARG A 141 1.87 0.89 -17.20
C ARG A 141 2.81 -0.18 -16.62
N LEU A 142 3.65 0.20 -15.65
CA LEU A 142 4.49 -0.78 -14.96
C LEU A 142 3.63 -1.77 -14.17
N ALA A 143 2.66 -1.28 -13.39
CA ALA A 143 1.81 -2.09 -12.55
C ALA A 143 0.97 -3.07 -13.40
N THR A 144 0.35 -2.61 -14.49
CA THR A 144 -0.44 -3.46 -15.39
C THR A 144 0.39 -4.47 -16.16
N ALA A 145 1.70 -4.23 -16.33
CA ALA A 145 2.60 -5.19 -16.99
C ALA A 145 3.17 -6.25 -16.04
N ARG A 146 3.14 -6.02 -14.72
CA ARG A 146 3.89 -6.83 -13.74
C ARG A 146 3.04 -7.40 -12.61
N CYS A 147 1.98 -6.72 -12.19
CA CYS A 147 1.13 -7.16 -11.10
C CYS A 147 0.16 -8.24 -11.60
N PRO A 148 0.23 -9.49 -11.09
CA PRO A 148 -0.68 -10.55 -11.52
C PRO A 148 -2.16 -10.19 -11.36
N ASN A 149 -2.50 -9.46 -10.28
CA ASN A 149 -3.86 -9.01 -10.00
C ASN A 149 -4.39 -7.94 -10.97
N LEU A 150 -3.51 -7.31 -11.75
CA LEU A 150 -3.88 -6.34 -12.79
C LEU A 150 -3.75 -6.91 -14.20
N VAL A 151 -2.84 -7.87 -14.41
CA VAL A 151 -2.65 -8.56 -15.71
C VAL A 151 -3.82 -9.49 -16.01
N SER A 152 -4.35 -10.17 -15.01
CA SER A 152 -5.48 -11.10 -15.15
C SER A 152 -6.41 -10.95 -13.95
N PRO A 153 -7.11 -9.81 -13.86
CA PRO A 153 -7.92 -9.52 -12.69
C PRO A 153 -9.13 -10.47 -12.62
N PRO A 154 -9.55 -10.88 -11.41
CA PRO A 154 -10.75 -11.69 -11.23
C PRO A 154 -12.04 -10.92 -11.55
N VAL A 155 -11.95 -9.59 -11.68
CA VAL A 155 -13.04 -8.67 -11.97
C VAL A 155 -12.62 -7.70 -13.07
N ILE A 156 -13.58 -7.07 -13.75
CA ILE A 156 -13.26 -6.03 -14.72
C ILE A 156 -12.69 -4.82 -13.99
N LEU A 157 -11.49 -4.41 -14.39
CA LEU A 157 -10.79 -3.23 -13.89
C LEU A 157 -10.58 -2.23 -15.01
N THR A 158 -10.88 -0.96 -14.74
CA THR A 158 -10.76 0.13 -15.71
C THR A 158 -9.80 1.18 -15.19
N PRO A 159 -8.71 1.50 -15.90
CA PRO A 159 -7.89 2.65 -15.58
C PRO A 159 -8.63 3.95 -15.95
N LEU A 160 -8.72 4.89 -15.03
CA LEU A 160 -9.31 6.21 -15.25
C LEU A 160 -8.32 7.30 -14.90
N GLN A 161 -8.21 8.31 -15.76
CA GLN A 161 -7.51 9.54 -15.43
C GLN A 161 -8.45 10.45 -14.66
N VAL A 162 -8.00 10.94 -13.51
CA VAL A 162 -8.79 11.72 -12.55
C VAL A 162 -7.95 12.83 -11.92
N THR A 163 -8.62 13.89 -11.52
CA THR A 163 -8.11 14.92 -10.61
C THR A 163 -8.61 14.65 -9.18
N PRO A 164 -7.98 15.21 -8.14
CA PRO A 164 -8.49 15.06 -6.77
C PRO A 164 -9.96 15.45 -6.58
N ARG A 165 -10.45 16.46 -7.32
CA ARG A 165 -11.85 16.91 -7.28
C ARG A 165 -12.87 15.86 -7.73
N GLU A 166 -12.42 14.91 -8.54
CA GLU A 166 -13.27 13.88 -9.14
C GLU A 166 -13.29 12.60 -8.29
N ILE A 167 -12.52 12.55 -7.21
CA ILE A 167 -12.50 11.43 -6.26
C ILE A 167 -13.27 11.83 -5.00
N ARG A 168 -14.07 10.88 -4.48
CA ARG A 168 -14.64 10.97 -3.14
C ARG A 168 -13.90 10.05 -2.18
N ALA A 169 -13.39 10.59 -1.09
CA ALA A 169 -12.81 9.86 0.03
C ALA A 169 -13.80 9.86 1.20
N ASP A 170 -14.33 8.68 1.55
CA ASP A 170 -15.43 8.51 2.51
C ASP A 170 -16.60 9.47 2.23
N HIS A 171 -17.01 9.51 0.96
CA HIS A 171 -18.07 10.38 0.41
C HIS A 171 -17.76 11.88 0.29
N ARG A 172 -16.64 12.38 0.84
CA ARG A 172 -16.21 13.78 0.71
C ARG A 172 -15.29 14.00 -0.48
N PRO A 173 -15.32 15.17 -1.15
CA PRO A 173 -14.34 15.48 -2.20
C PRO A 173 -12.90 15.36 -1.68
N LEU A 174 -12.04 14.65 -2.41
CA LEU A 174 -10.68 14.40 -1.96
C LEU A 174 -9.84 15.69 -1.87
N ASP A 175 -10.08 16.69 -2.71
CA ASP A 175 -9.35 17.97 -2.61
C ASP A 175 -9.64 18.73 -1.30
N GLU A 176 -10.86 18.63 -0.77
CA GLU A 176 -11.20 19.15 0.56
C GLU A 176 -10.45 18.39 1.68
N VAL A 177 -10.38 17.05 1.56
CA VAL A 177 -9.61 16.22 2.51
C VAL A 177 -8.13 16.59 2.49
N LEU A 178 -7.53 16.72 1.30
CA LEU A 178 -6.13 17.10 1.13
C LEU A 178 -5.86 18.47 1.74
N ALA A 179 -6.74 19.46 1.52
CA ALA A 179 -6.60 20.79 2.12
C ALA A 179 -6.67 20.75 3.66
N ALA A 180 -7.54 19.91 4.22
CA ALA A 180 -7.62 19.70 5.67
C ALA A 180 -6.36 19.05 6.24
N ALA A 181 -5.78 18.07 5.54
CA ALA A 181 -4.57 17.36 5.95
C ALA A 181 -3.33 18.28 6.02
N VAL A 182 -3.26 19.32 5.17
CA VAL A 182 -2.22 20.35 5.25
C VAL A 182 -2.34 21.18 6.52
N SER A 183 -3.57 21.48 6.94
CA SER A 183 -3.83 22.34 8.10
C SER A 183 -3.69 21.61 9.43
N LYS A 184 -4.01 20.31 9.44
CA LYS A 184 -3.89 19.43 10.60
C LYS A 184 -3.31 18.10 10.12
N PRO A 185 -1.99 17.88 10.30
CA PRO A 185 -1.40 16.60 9.94
C PRO A 185 -2.13 15.49 10.69
N ALA A 186 -2.50 14.45 9.95
CA ALA A 186 -3.15 13.28 10.51
C ALA A 186 -2.32 12.72 11.68
N THR A 187 -3.02 12.29 12.73
CA THR A 187 -2.37 11.54 13.80
C THR A 187 -2.27 10.07 13.41
N THR A 188 -1.22 9.40 13.89
CA THR A 188 -1.06 7.95 13.73
C THR A 188 -2.33 7.25 14.23
N GLY A 189 -3.11 6.65 13.32
CA GLY A 189 -4.41 6.04 13.63
C GLY A 189 -5.61 6.64 12.88
N ASP A 190 -5.42 7.74 12.13
CA ASP A 190 -6.46 8.18 11.18
C ASP A 190 -6.60 7.12 10.07
N TRP A 191 -7.83 6.66 9.85
CA TRP A 191 -8.15 5.52 8.99
C TRP A 191 -7.82 5.80 7.52
N ILE A 192 -7.36 4.76 6.81
CA ILE A 192 -7.27 4.77 5.34
C ILE A 192 -8.67 5.00 4.79
N GLN A 193 -8.80 5.98 3.90
CA GLN A 193 -10.09 6.36 3.35
C GLN A 193 -10.45 5.49 2.14
N GLU A 194 -11.73 5.20 1.97
CA GLU A 194 -12.21 4.53 0.78
C GLU A 194 -12.42 5.54 -0.34
N TRP A 195 -11.80 5.30 -1.49
CA TRP A 195 -11.90 6.21 -2.64
C TRP A 195 -12.89 5.66 -3.67
N THR A 196 -13.77 6.53 -4.14
CA THR A 196 -14.72 6.24 -5.22
C THR A 196 -14.68 7.33 -6.28
N VAL A 197 -15.01 6.99 -7.52
CA VAL A 197 -15.18 7.95 -8.62
C VAL A 197 -16.68 8.04 -8.96
N PRO A 198 -17.33 9.22 -8.91
CA PRO A 198 -18.74 9.33 -9.26
C PRO A 198 -19.01 8.91 -10.71
N ARG A 199 -20.09 8.15 -10.94
CA ARG A 199 -20.50 7.66 -12.28
C ARG A 199 -20.77 8.75 -13.32
N THR A 200 -20.94 10.00 -12.90
CA THR A 200 -21.15 11.13 -13.80
C THR A 200 -19.89 11.54 -14.56
N HIS A 201 -18.74 10.93 -14.25
CA HIS A 201 -17.51 11.15 -14.98
C HIS A 201 -17.69 10.59 -16.40
N GLY A 202 -17.83 11.49 -17.38
CA GLY A 202 -18.02 11.12 -18.78
C GLY A 202 -16.92 10.15 -19.18
N LEU A 203 -17.32 8.96 -19.65
CA LEU A 203 -16.42 7.88 -20.07
C LEU A 203 -15.58 8.33 -21.28
N HIS A 204 -14.56 9.13 -21.06
CA HIS A 204 -13.48 9.31 -22.00
C HIS A 204 -12.43 8.26 -21.65
N SER A 205 -12.61 7.04 -22.16
CA SER A 205 -11.50 6.08 -22.26
C SER A 205 -10.63 6.52 -23.44
N PRO A 206 -9.37 6.93 -23.24
CA PRO A 206 -8.44 7.17 -24.33
C PRO A 206 -7.74 5.89 -24.82
N TRP A 207 -8.18 4.72 -24.36
CA TRP A 207 -7.63 3.41 -24.71
C TRP A 207 -8.62 2.62 -25.56
#